data_AF-A0A4S4B7D3-F1
#
_entry.id   AF-A0A4S4B7D3-F1
#
_cell.length_a   1.000
_cell.length_b   1.000
_cell.length_c   1.000
_cell.angle_alpha   90.00
_cell.angle_beta   90.00
_cell.angle_gamma   90.00
#
_symmetry.space_group_name_H-M   'P 1'
#
loop_
_entity.id
_entity.type
_entity.pdbx_description
1 polymer ?
#
loop_
_entity_poly.entity_id
_entity_poly.type
_entity_poly.pdbx_seq_one_letter_code
_entity_poly.pdbx_strand_id
1 'polypeptide(L)' 'MKLTARVWVTAAVAAALWFIIGVVQRTRAGAAPADAALAELPLTVAVFAIAVIWTVLRQSRGK' A
#
# COMPACT_ATOMS: atom_id res chain seq x y z
N MET A 1 -14.69 15.28 -6.31
CA MET A 1 -13.23 15.07 -6.42
C MET A 1 -12.97 14.10 -7.56
N LYS A 2 -12.26 14.48 -8.63
CA LYS A 2 -11.93 13.54 -9.72
C LYS A 2 -10.70 12.73 -9.30
N LEU A 3 -10.90 11.47 -8.91
CA LEU A 3 -9.81 10.51 -8.73
C LEU A 3 -9.10 10.34 -10.07
N THR A 4 -7.95 10.98 -10.22
CA THR A 4 -7.14 10.92 -11.44
C THR A 4 -6.40 9.60 -11.49
N ALA A 5 -6.13 9.08 -12.70
CA ALA A 5 -5.35 7.85 -12.90
C ALA A 5 -4.01 7.87 -12.14
N ARG A 6 -3.42 9.07 -12.01
CA ARG A 6 -2.18 9.31 -11.25
C ARG A 6 -2.31 8.95 -9.76
N VAL A 7 -3.46 9.20 -9.14
CA VAL A 7 -3.73 8.86 -7.71
C VAL A 7 -3.72 7.34 -7.53
N TRP A 8 -4.43 6.63 -8.39
CA TRP A 8 -4.48 5.16 -8.38
C TRP A 8 -3.11 4.54 -8.61
N VAL A 9 -2.35 5.05 -9.58
CA VAL A 9 -0.97 4.58 -9.84
C VAL A 9 -0.07 4.81 -8.62
N THR A 10 -0.14 6.00 -8.01
CA THR A 10 0.71 6.32 -6.85
C THR A 10 0.36 5.44 -5.65
N ALA A 11 -0.94 5.25 -5.39
CA ALA A 11 -1.40 4.38 -4.31
C ALA A 11 -1.05 2.91 -4.56
N ALA A 12 -1.18 2.43 -5.79
CA ALA A 12 -0.82 1.06 -6.17
C ALA A 12 0.70 0.82 -6.01
N VAL A 13 1.54 1.76 -6.43
CA VAL A 13 2.99 1.66 -6.25
C VAL A 13 3.37 1.67 -4.76
N ALA A 14 2.76 2.55 -3.97
CA ALA A 14 2.99 2.60 -2.53
C ALA A 14 2.60 1.29 -1.83
N ALA A 15 1.43 0.73 -2.17
CA ALA A 15 0.97 -0.54 -1.64
C ALA A 15 1.86 -1.71 -2.08
N ALA A 16 2.29 -1.74 -3.34
CA ALA A 16 3.19 -2.78 -3.84
C ALA A 16 4.54 -2.75 -3.13
N LEU A 17 5.13 -1.56 -2.94
CA LEU A 17 6.38 -1.40 -2.20
C LEU A 17 6.23 -1.86 -0.75
N TRP A 18 5.14 -1.49 -0.09
CA TRP A 18 4.86 -1.91 1.29
C TRP A 18 4.74 -3.44 1.41
N PHE A 19 3.97 -4.07 0.51
CA PHE A 19 3.80 -5.52 0.48
C PHE A 19 5.13 -6.25 0.32
N ILE A 20 5.98 -5.80 -0.61
CA ILE A 20 7.31 -6.39 -0.82
C ILE A 20 8.15 -6.29 0.46
N ILE A 21 8.16 -5.11 1.10
CA ILE A 21 8.94 -4.89 2.34
C ILE A 21 8.45 -5.80 3.47
N GLY A 22 7.14 -5.87 3.69
CA GLY A 22 6.57 -6.67 4.77
C GLY A 22 6.75 -8.18 4.56
N VAL A 23 6.60 -8.66 3.32
CA VAL A 23 6.89 -10.06 2.97
C VAL A 23 8.38 -10.37 3.19
N VAL A 24 9.29 -9.48 2.79
CA VAL A 24 10.73 -9.65 3.03
C VAL A 24 11.06 -9.63 4.53
N GLN A 25 10.42 -8.78 5.33
CA GLN A 25 10.62 -8.77 6.78
C GLN A 25 10.14 -10.07 7.45
N ARG A 26 8.94 -10.56 7.12
CA ARG A 26 8.41 -11.82 7.69
C ARG A 26 9.16 -13.05 7.22
N THR A 27 9.57 -13.12 5.96
CA THR A 27 10.40 -14.22 5.46
C THR A 27 11.77 -14.25 6.14
N ARG A 28 12.38 -13.08 6.42
CA ARG A 28 13.59 -12.99 7.25
C ARG A 28 13.36 -13.40 8.70
N ALA A 29 12.14 -13.24 9.22
CA ALA A 29 11.76 -13.73 10.54
C ALA A 29 11.48 -15.25 10.58
N GLY A 30 11.72 -15.98 9.48
CA GLY A 30 11.54 -17.42 9.39
C GLY A 30 10.14 -17.89 9.00
N ALA A 31 9.23 -16.96 8.63
CA ALA A 31 7.90 -17.32 8.16
C ALA A 31 7.94 -17.89 6.72
N ALA A 32 7.12 -18.90 6.44
CA ALA A 32 6.93 -19.40 5.09
C ALA A 32 6.43 -18.26 4.17
N PRO A 33 6.93 -18.15 2.93
CA PRO A 33 6.63 -17.01 2.06
C PRO A 33 5.14 -16.86 1.73
N ALA A 34 4.39 -17.96 1.64
CA ALA A 34 2.95 -17.94 1.41
C ALA A 34 2.17 -17.39 2.63
N ASP A 35 2.53 -17.84 3.83
CA ASP A 35 1.91 -17.35 5.08
C ASP A 35 2.30 -15.90 5.36
N ALA A 36 3.54 -15.51 5.03
CA ALA A 36 3.99 -14.12 5.10
C ALA A 36 3.16 -13.22 4.17
N ALA A 37 2.91 -13.65 2.92
CA ALA A 37 2.08 -12.91 1.97
C ALA A 37 0.61 -12.78 2.42
N LEU A 38 0.01 -13.87 2.92
CA LEU A 38 -1.36 -13.85 3.45
C LEU A 38 -1.50 -12.95 4.68
N ALA A 39 -0.49 -12.92 5.54
CA ALA A 39 -0.52 -12.07 6.72
C ALA A 39 -0.22 -10.58 6.44
N GLU A 40 0.46 -10.28 5.33
CA GLU A 40 0.74 -8.91 4.86
C GLU A 40 -0.41 -8.30 4.03
N LEU A 41 -1.27 -9.14 3.44
CA LEU A 41 -2.43 -8.71 2.63
C LEU A 41 -3.34 -7.69 3.34
N PRO A 42 -3.78 -7.91 4.60
CA PRO A 42 -4.63 -6.97 5.32
C PRO A 42 -3.94 -5.61 5.52
N LEU A 43 -2.66 -5.62 5.86
CA LEU A 43 -1.88 -4.40 6.10
C LEU A 43 -1.65 -3.63 4.80
N THR A 44 -1.43 -4.35 3.70
CA THR A 44 -1.26 -3.79 2.36
C THR A 44 -2.54 -3.07 1.89
N VAL A 45 -3.71 -3.65 2.17
CA VAL A 45 -5.01 -2.99 1.91
C VAL A 45 -5.14 -1.72 2.74
N ALA A 46 -4.74 -1.73 4.02
CA ALA A 46 -4.76 -0.54 4.87
C ALA A 46 -3.82 0.56 4.33
N VAL A 47 -2.59 0.22 3.94
CA VAL A 47 -1.64 1.17 3.35
C VAL A 47 -2.14 1.73 2.03
N PHE A 48 -2.75 0.89 1.19
CA PHE A 48 -3.38 1.34 -0.05
C PHE A 48 -4.50 2.37 0.23
N ALA A 49 -5.40 2.07 1.16
CA ALA A 49 -6.48 2.98 1.54
C ALA A 49 -5.94 4.31 2.09
N ILE A 50 -4.94 4.26 2.97
CA ILE A 50 -4.27 5.45 3.51
C ILE A 50 -3.62 6.27 2.39
N ALA A 51 -2.91 5.63 1.47
CA ALA A 51 -2.25 6.30 0.35
C ALA A 51 -3.27 6.99 -0.58
N VAL A 52 -4.40 6.36 -0.86
CA VAL A 52 -5.51 6.97 -1.62
C VAL A 52 -6.06 8.18 -0.87
N ILE A 53 -6.43 8.03 0.39
CA ILE A 53 -7.00 9.10 1.24
C ILE A 53 -6.03 10.28 1.31
N TRP A 54 -4.76 10.01 1.59
CA TRP A 54 -3.72 11.02 1.70
C TRP A 54 -3.54 11.81 0.39
N THR A 55 -3.50 11.11 -0.74
CA THR A 55 -3.31 11.74 -2.04
C THR A 55 -4.52 12.60 -2.43
N VAL A 56 -5.73 12.12 -2.12
CA VAL A 56 -6.98 12.88 -2.33
C VAL A 56 -7.03 14.13 -1.45
N LEU A 57 -6.68 14.00 -0.16
CA LEU A 57 -6.56 15.14 0.77
C LEU A 57 -5.53 16.16 0.32
N ARG A 58 -4.37 15.70 -0.17
CA ARG A 58 -3.30 16.57 -0.66
C ARG A 58 -3.72 17.36 -1.90
N GLN A 59 -4.45 16.73 -2.83
CA GLN A 59 -5.02 17.43 -3.98
C GLN A 59 -6.11 18.44 -3.57
N SER A 60 -6.84 18.16 -2.49
CA SER A 60 -7.86 19.08 -1.97
C SER A 60 -7.28 20.31 -1.25
N ARG A 61 -6.08 20.21 -0.66
CA ARG A 61 -5.38 21.33 -0.02
C ARG A 61 -4.60 22.22 -0.98
N GLY A 62 -4.31 21.73 -2.19
CA GLY A 62 -3.55 22.46 -3.22
C GLY A 62 -4.42 23.28 -4.18
N LYS A 63 -5.73 23.37 -3.94
CA LYS A 63 -6.68 24.25 -4.62
C LYS A 63 -7.15 25.32 -3.66
#